data_AF-A0A535Z7C9-F1
#
_entry.id   AF-A0A535Z7C9-F1
#
_cell.length_a   1.000
_cell.length_b   1.000
_cell.length_c   1.000
_cell.angle_alpha   90.00
_cell.angle_beta   90.00
_cell.angle_gamma   90.00
#
_symmetry.space_group_name_H-M   'P 1'
#
loop_
_entity.id
_entity.type
_entity.pdbx_description
1 polymer ?
#
loop_
_entity_poly.entity_id
_entity_poly.type
_entity_poly.pdbx_seq_one_letter_code
_entity_poly.pdbx_strand_id
1 'polypeptide(L)'
;MVMYLLMAVAYVLGGALVGAGIYLSRQGDFPSWWERWMLWPSVEVTPRVVHSQGWACLALGASVLALGFTPVVPEVVGGALVLAAIVGYLVGVGLFGFSAYLSRRQTN
;
A
#
# COMPACT_ATOMS: atom_id res chain seq x y z
N MET A 1 4.82 11.18 24.55
CA MET A 1 3.57 10.39 24.43
C MET A 1 3.04 10.37 23.00
N VAL A 2 2.80 11.53 22.37
CA VAL A 2 2.28 11.62 20.99
C VAL A 2 3.13 10.86 19.97
N MET A 3 4.47 10.99 20.01
CA MET A 3 5.38 10.28 19.10
C MET A 3 5.20 8.75 19.14
N TYR A 4 5.14 8.16 20.34
CA TYR A 4 4.98 6.71 20.50
C TYR A 4 3.62 6.21 20.00
N LEU A 5 2.56 7.01 20.17
CA LEU A 5 1.24 6.74 19.58
C LEU A 5 1.30 6.74 18.05
N LEU A 6 1.95 7.74 17.45
CA LEU A 6 2.11 7.82 16.00
C LEU A 6 2.92 6.64 15.44
N MET A 7 3.99 6.23 16.13
CA MET A 7 4.75 5.03 15.77
C MET A 7 3.91 3.76 15.86
N ALA A 8 3.15 3.58 16.95
CA ALA A 8 2.29 2.42 17.11
C ALA A 8 1.24 2.34 15.99
N VAL A 9 0.61 3.47 15.65
CA VAL A 9 -0.33 3.58 14.53
C VAL A 9 0.37 3.27 13.21
N ALA A 10 1.56 3.82 12.97
CA ALA A 10 2.33 3.56 11.75
C ALA A 10 2.71 2.08 11.62
N TYR A 11 3.10 1.41 12.70
CA TYR A 11 3.45 -0.01 12.67
C TYR A 11 2.24 -0.90 12.43
N VAL A 12 1.11 -0.61 13.08
CA VAL A 12 -0.13 -1.37 12.89
C VAL A 12 -0.66 -1.17 11.47
N LEU A 13 -0.77 0.08 11.00
CA LEU A 13 -1.27 0.37 9.66
C LEU A 13 -0.32 -0.12 8.57
N GLY A 14 0.97 0.19 8.69
CA GLY A 14 1.99 -0.25 7.73
C GLY A 14 2.09 -1.78 7.67
N GLY A 15 2.08 -2.45 8.82
CA GLY A 15 2.07 -3.91 8.89
C GLY A 15 0.81 -4.52 8.29
N ALA A 16 -0.37 -3.95 8.58
CA ALA A 16 -1.63 -4.39 7.99
C ALA A 16 -1.64 -4.23 6.45
N LEU A 17 -1.14 -3.10 5.94
CA LEU A 17 -1.02 -2.84 4.50
C LEU A 17 -0.03 -3.79 3.80
N VAL A 18 1.11 -4.09 4.44
CA VAL A 18 2.05 -5.08 3.92
C VAL A 18 1.40 -6.46 3.89
N GLY A 19 0.73 -6.89 4.97
CA GLY A 19 0.04 -8.17 5.03
C GLY A 19 -1.05 -8.29 3.96
N ALA A 20 -1.87 -7.25 3.83
CA ALA A 20 -2.88 -7.09 2.79
C ALA A 20 -2.28 -7.23 1.38
N GLY A 21 -1.20 -6.51 1.10
CA GLY A 21 -0.57 -6.54 -0.21
C GLY A 21 0.06 -7.89 -0.56
N ILE A 22 0.68 -8.58 0.40
CA ILE A 22 1.20 -9.95 0.21
C ILE A 22 0.05 -10.91 -0.10
N TYR A 23 -1.04 -10.81 0.66
CA TYR A 23 -2.21 -11.66 0.48
C TYR A 23 -2.82 -11.50 -0.92
N LEU A 24 -3.06 -10.25 -1.35
CA LEU A 24 -3.64 -9.94 -2.65
C LEU A 24 -2.71 -10.32 -3.81
N SER A 25 -1.40 -10.11 -3.66
CA SER A 25 -0.42 -10.54 -4.65
C SER A 25 -0.38 -12.07 -4.79
N ARG A 26 -0.61 -12.84 -3.71
CA ARG A 26 -0.58 -14.31 -3.79
C ARG A 26 -1.89 -14.94 -4.24
N GLN A 27 -3.03 -14.46 -3.77
CA GLN A 27 -4.32 -15.04 -4.14
C GLN A 27 -4.78 -14.61 -5.52
N GLY A 28 -4.45 -13.38 -5.95
CA GLY A 28 -4.95 -12.84 -7.21
C GLY A 28 -6.46 -12.59 -7.22
N ASP A 29 -7.12 -12.65 -6.06
CA ASP A 29 -8.55 -12.42 -5.89
C ASP A 29 -8.85 -11.60 -4.62
N PHE A 30 -9.97 -10.88 -4.61
CA PHE A 30 -10.42 -10.12 -3.45
C PHE A 30 -11.35 -10.95 -2.55
N PRO A 31 -11.23 -10.86 -1.22
CA PRO A 31 -12.29 -11.30 -0.33
C PRO A 31 -13.58 -10.54 -0.65
N SER A 32 -14.71 -11.25 -0.70
CA SER A 32 -16.02 -10.71 -1.08
C SER A 32 -16.50 -9.54 -0.21
N TRP A 33 -16.06 -9.45 1.03
CA TRP A 33 -16.34 -8.32 1.92
C TRP A 33 -15.47 -7.09 1.64
N TRP A 34 -14.32 -7.27 0.98
CA TRP A 34 -13.37 -6.22 0.65
C TRP A 34 -13.66 -5.56 -0.70
N GLU A 35 -14.19 -6.34 -1.65
CA GLU A 35 -14.69 -5.85 -2.94
C GLU A 35 -15.60 -4.64 -2.77
N ARG A 36 -16.58 -4.70 -1.86
CA ARG A 36 -17.54 -3.60 -1.68
C ARG A 36 -16.96 -2.28 -1.21
N TRP A 37 -15.86 -2.30 -0.45
CA TRP A 37 -15.27 -1.10 0.15
C TRP A 37 -14.09 -0.56 -0.66
N MET A 38 -13.27 -1.43 -1.24
CA MET A 38 -12.03 -1.03 -1.93
C MET A 38 -12.20 -0.79 -3.43
N LEU A 39 -13.28 -1.31 -4.03
CA LEU A 39 -13.59 -1.14 -5.46
C LEU A 39 -14.30 0.17 -5.80
N TRP A 40 -14.37 1.13 -4.88
CA TRP A 40 -15.08 2.40 -5.13
C TRP A 40 -14.60 3.19 -6.39
N PRO A 41 -13.41 2.92 -6.98
CA PRO A 41 -13.08 3.37 -8.34
C PRO A 41 -13.04 2.29 -9.45
N SER A 42 -13.12 1.00 -9.11
CA SER A 42 -12.92 -0.13 -10.03
C SER A 42 -14.25 -0.74 -10.46
N VAL A 43 -14.49 -0.80 -11.77
CA VAL A 43 -15.74 -1.31 -12.38
C VAL A 43 -15.68 -2.82 -12.61
N GLU A 44 -14.48 -3.34 -12.89
CA GLU A 44 -14.24 -4.76 -13.15
C GLU A 44 -12.93 -5.21 -12.47
N VAL A 45 -13.01 -6.36 -11.78
CA VAL A 45 -11.95 -6.88 -10.91
C VAL A 45 -11.28 -8.05 -11.62
N THR A 46 -10.32 -7.75 -12.49
CA THR A 46 -9.51 -8.80 -13.11
C THR A 46 -8.29 -9.15 -12.24
N PRO A 47 -7.74 -10.38 -12.34
CA PRO A 47 -6.57 -10.79 -11.55
C PRO A 47 -5.38 -9.83 -11.66
N ARG A 48 -5.24 -9.14 -12.80
CA ARG A 48 -4.22 -8.11 -13.03
C ARG A 48 -4.44 -6.85 -12.18
N VAL A 49 -5.70 -6.41 -12.05
CA VAL A 49 -6.09 -5.29 -11.17
C VAL A 49 -5.83 -5.68 -9.71
N VAL A 50 -6.17 -6.90 -9.29
CA VAL A 50 -5.89 -7.38 -7.92
C VAL A 50 -4.40 -7.40 -7.62
N HIS A 51 -3.60 -7.93 -8.55
CA HIS A 51 -2.15 -8.00 -8.35
C HIS A 51 -1.52 -6.60 -8.24
N SER A 52 -1.94 -5.66 -9.10
CA SER A 52 -1.45 -4.27 -9.04
C SER A 52 -1.87 -3.54 -7.75
N GLN A 53 -3.08 -3.78 -7.26
CA GLN A 53 -3.51 -3.25 -5.96
C GLN A 53 -2.75 -3.91 -4.79
N GLY A 54 -2.42 -5.20 -4.89
CA GLY A 54 -1.55 -5.88 -3.93
C GLY A 54 -0.17 -5.23 -3.85
N TRP A 55 0.46 -4.95 -5.00
CA TRP A 55 1.73 -4.22 -5.08
C TRP A 55 1.62 -2.78 -4.58
N ALA A 56 0.50 -2.10 -4.86
CA ALA A 56 0.24 -0.76 -4.34
C ALA A 56 0.17 -0.77 -2.80
N CYS A 57 -0.55 -1.73 -2.23
CA CYS A 57 -0.72 -1.89 -0.79
C CYS A 57 0.61 -2.22 -0.10
N LEU A 58 1.42 -3.10 -0.72
CA LEU A 58 2.80 -3.38 -0.29
C LEU A 58 3.68 -2.12 -0.26
N ALA A 59 3.68 -1.35 -1.35
CA ALA A 59 4.52 -0.16 -1.49
C ALA A 59 4.11 0.94 -0.50
N LEU A 60 2.80 1.15 -0.29
CA LEU A 60 2.28 2.07 0.71
C LEU A 60 2.58 1.61 2.13
N GLY A 61 2.39 0.33 2.44
CA GLY A 61 2.72 -0.24 3.74
C GLY A 61 4.21 -0.10 4.08
N ALA A 62 5.08 -0.40 3.12
CA ALA A 62 6.53 -0.22 3.27
C ALA A 62 6.90 1.26 3.49
N SER A 63 6.25 2.18 2.79
CA SER A 63 6.45 3.63 2.98
C SER A 63 6.09 4.09 4.39
N VAL A 64 4.92 3.68 4.89
CA VAL A 64 4.46 4.01 6.24
C VAL A 64 5.40 3.43 7.30
N LEU A 65 5.84 2.18 7.13
CA LEU A 65 6.79 1.57 8.06
C LEU A 65 8.15 2.29 8.03
N ALA A 66 8.66 2.63 6.86
CA ALA A 66 9.92 3.36 6.71
C ALA A 66 9.86 4.69 7.48
N LEU A 67 8.78 5.47 7.35
CA LEU A 67 8.56 6.68 8.15
C LEU A 67 8.45 6.39 9.65
N GLY A 68 7.72 5.35 10.04
CA GLY A 68 7.58 4.95 11.44
C GLY A 68 8.90 4.54 12.10
N PHE A 69 9.89 4.07 11.33
CA PHE A 69 11.23 3.73 11.82
C PHE A 69 12.20 4.92 11.84
N THR A 70 11.92 6.03 11.14
CA THR A 70 12.81 7.20 11.13
C THR A 70 13.19 7.75 12.51
N PRO A 71 12.32 7.77 13.54
CA PRO A 71 12.67 8.37 14.84
C PRO A 71 13.60 7.51 15.71
N VAL A 72 13.79 6.23 15.35
CA VAL A 72 14.51 5.23 16.17
C VAL A 72 15.87 4.84 15.59
N VAL A 73 16.20 5.33 14.40
CA VAL A 73 17.46 5.01 13.70
C VAL A 73 18.41 6.21 13.70
N PRO A 74 19.72 6.00 13.46
CA PRO A 74 20.67 7.08 13.26
C PRO A 74 20.27 7.99 12.08
N GLU A 75 20.61 9.27 12.16
CA GLU A 75 20.18 10.31 11.21
C GLU A 75 20.43 9.95 9.72
N VAL A 76 21.61 9.41 9.40
CA VAL A 76 21.95 8.98 8.03
C VAL A 76 21.00 7.88 7.53
N VAL A 77 20.67 6.92 8.40
CA VAL A 77 19.72 5.84 8.08
C VAL A 77 18.30 6.39 8.00
N GLY A 78 17.94 7.33 8.89
CA GLY A 78 16.65 8.02 8.88
C GLY A 78 16.42 8.77 7.57
N GLY A 79 17.43 9.51 7.07
CA GLY A 79 17.38 10.18 5.77
C GLY A 79 17.14 9.21 4.61
N ALA A 80 17.84 8.06 4.61
CA ALA A 80 17.63 7.02 3.60
C ALA A 80 16.21 6.41 3.68
N LEU A 81 15.67 6.20 4.88
CA LEU A 81 14.31 5.70 5.08
C LEU A 81 13.25 6.69 4.59
N VAL A 82 13.46 8.00 4.77
CA VAL A 82 12.56 9.03 4.22
C VAL A 82 12.54 8.96 2.69
N LEU A 83 13.72 8.86 2.05
CA LEU A 83 13.79 8.71 0.59
C LEU A 83 13.08 7.43 0.12
N ALA A 84 13.31 6.31 0.78
CA ALA A 84 12.63 5.06 0.50
C ALA A 84 11.10 5.19 0.68
N ALA A 85 10.66 5.91 1.71
CA ALA A 85 9.24 6.16 1.94
C ALA A 85 8.61 6.99 0.81
N ILE A 86 9.28 8.03 0.34
CA ILE A 86 8.79 8.84 -0.79
C ILE A 86 8.66 7.97 -2.04
N VAL A 87 9.68 7.17 -2.36
CA VAL A 87 9.64 6.27 -3.52
C VAL A 87 8.51 5.25 -3.39
N GLY A 88 8.38 4.60 -2.23
CA GLY A 88 7.31 3.64 -1.97
C GLY A 88 5.92 4.26 -2.08
N TYR A 89 5.75 5.49 -1.59
CA TYR A 89 4.50 6.23 -1.72
C TYR A 89 4.15 6.52 -3.19
N LEU A 90 5.10 7.05 -3.96
CA LEU A 90 4.90 7.37 -5.38
C LEU A 90 4.57 6.12 -6.21
N VAL A 91 5.28 5.01 -5.96
CA VAL A 91 5.01 3.72 -6.60
C VAL A 91 3.62 3.21 -6.21
N GLY A 92 3.28 3.27 -4.92
CA GLY A 92 1.97 2.84 -4.42
C GLY A 92 0.81 3.62 -5.03
N VAL A 93 0.91 4.96 -5.04
CA VAL A 93 -0.09 5.84 -5.66
C VAL A 93 -0.18 5.61 -7.17
N GLY A 94 0.97 5.46 -7.85
CA GLY A 94 1.02 5.19 -9.28
C GLY A 94 0.35 3.87 -9.65
N LEU A 95 0.63 2.79 -8.91
CA LEU A 95 0.01 1.48 -9.10
C LEU A 95 -1.48 1.50 -8.80
N PHE A 96 -1.90 2.22 -7.75
CA PHE A 96 -3.32 2.39 -7.45
C PHE A 96 -4.05 3.10 -8.59
N GLY A 97 -3.50 4.21 -9.09
CA GLY A 97 -4.04 4.93 -10.25
C GLY A 97 -4.06 4.09 -11.53
N PHE A 98 -3.00 3.31 -11.78
CA PHE A 98 -2.92 2.40 -12.91
C PHE A 98 -3.97 1.27 -12.83
N SER A 99 -4.21 0.74 -11.63
CA SER A 99 -5.23 -0.28 -11.40
C SER A 99 -6.64 0.24 -11.73
N ALA A 100 -6.95 1.47 -11.31
CA ALA A 100 -8.22 2.13 -11.61
C ALA A 100 -8.37 2.42 -13.12
N TYR A 101 -7.29 2.82 -13.78
CA TYR A 101 -7.27 3.03 -15.23
C TYR A 101 -7.51 1.74 -16.02
N LEU A 102 -6.84 0.64 -15.65
CA LEU A 102 -7.03 -0.67 -16.27
C LEU A 102 -8.47 -1.17 -16.08
N SER A 103 -9.01 -1.04 -14.87
CA SER A 103 -10.37 -1.46 -14.54
C SER A 103 -11.43 -0.77 -15.43
N ARG A 104 -11.22 0.51 -15.79
CA ARG A 104 -12.15 1.28 -16.66
C ARG A 104 -12.02 0.96 -18.15
N ARG A 105 -10.89 0.41 -18.60
CA ARG A 105 -10.65 0.12 -20.03
C ARG A 105 -11.15 -1.24 -20.49
N GLN A 106 -11.39 -2.19 -19.57
CA GLN A 106 -11.96 -3.49 -19.95
C GLN A 106 -13.47 -3.44 -20.17
N THR A 107 -14.13 -2.35 -19.74
CA THR A 107 -15.57 -2.11 -19.88
C THR A 107 -15.98 -1.38 -21.18
N ASN A 108 -15.04 -1.04 -22.06
CA ASN A 108 -15.28 -0.42 -23.39
C ASN A 108 -14.90 -1.40 -24.49
#